data_AF-A0A3D3YSB3-F1
#
_entry.id   AF-A0A3D3YSB3-F1
#
_cell.length_a   1.000
_cell.length_b   1.000
_cell.length_c   1.000
_cell.angle_alpha   90.00
_cell.angle_beta   90.00
_cell.angle_gamma   90.00
#
_symmetry.space_group_name_H-M   'P 1'
#
loop_
_entity.id
_entity.type
_entity.pdbx_description
1 polymer ?
#
loop_
_entity_poly.entity_id
_entity_poly.type
_entity_poly.pdbx_seq_one_letter_code
_entity_poly.pdbx_strand_id
1 'polypeptide(L)'
;MGCGVGSAGSAVRPGRGRPGRPAGYRGVAGPRCRSLPGRGPCGLHRRDACRSSAFGPVHGRGPRANARLVPDDLPARLTAGAVLVSGYVLLDASSEAAARAALDRADAPLVAVEAASWPLVQAFGRDRFLEATSGATLLLANEREAEALTGIADGRRAAFELAERYGAACVKLGPAGAVFVTGERAMDAHARPVRTVDPTGAGDAFGGTLLAFLAAGRDPRVALEAACAAGARTVGAFGPWPGPAPVRSMRAAMSPHERLRLSEPVAAALKASRPVVALETSVLVQGLPHPRNLEVAVRMSAAIRDRGAEPAWIAVDRGAITVGIPDDELRRLAFERTAAKVARRDLPVALAGGGAGATTVSATLWAARRAGIEVMATGGIGGVHPGTGDVSADLFELARTPGTVVCSGPKSIVDPAATHERLEELGVAVVGYGTDRLPFFLATDAGIALEHRADSPDQVAAIAAARRSMGVETALLICNPIAPDAAMDRAVVAEAVQRCERRLYDEHVTGKAVTPFLLSCLAEATGGASLEANIALLIANAALAADIAVAFAAGNTGNAGRAG
;
A
#
# COMPACT_ATOMS: atom_id res chain seq x y z
N MET A 1 -44.67 -10.54 66.30
CA MET A 1 -45.06 -11.93 66.62
C MET A 1 -44.68 -12.74 65.38
N GLY A 2 -43.53 -13.41 65.29
CA GLY A 2 -43.07 -14.56 66.11
C GLY A 2 -43.91 -15.78 65.71
N CYS A 3 -43.43 -16.96 65.29
CA CYS A 3 -42.14 -17.67 65.31
C CYS A 3 -42.23 -18.77 64.20
N GLY A 4 -41.17 -19.26 63.54
CA GLY A 4 -40.07 -20.12 64.04
C GLY A 4 -40.22 -21.53 63.41
N VAL A 5 -39.24 -22.43 63.23
CA VAL A 5 -37.83 -22.60 63.66
C VAL A 5 -37.24 -23.73 62.76
N GLY A 6 -36.01 -23.64 62.22
CA GLY A 6 -34.83 -24.39 62.70
C GLY A 6 -34.23 -25.26 61.56
N SER A 7 -32.93 -25.55 61.43
CA SER A 7 -31.72 -25.31 62.24
C SER A 7 -30.46 -25.68 61.42
N ALA A 8 -29.35 -24.96 61.66
CA ALA A 8 -27.90 -25.31 61.63
C ALA A 8 -27.36 -26.44 60.70
N GLY A 9 -26.17 -26.39 60.09
CA GLY A 9 -24.99 -25.54 60.22
C GLY A 9 -23.75 -26.27 59.65
N SER A 10 -22.63 -25.53 59.54
CA SER A 10 -21.25 -25.98 59.31
C SER A 10 -20.72 -26.11 57.87
N ALA A 11 -19.72 -25.26 57.61
CA ALA A 11 -18.74 -25.33 56.54
C ALA A 11 -17.83 -26.58 56.62
N VAL A 12 -17.24 -26.97 55.50
CA VAL A 12 -15.80 -27.29 55.27
C VAL A 12 -15.59 -27.77 53.83
N ARG A 13 -14.42 -27.44 53.29
CA ARG A 13 -13.89 -27.53 51.92
C ARG A 13 -13.59 -28.98 51.41
N PRO A 14 -13.16 -29.17 50.14
CA PRO A 14 -13.55 -30.27 49.25
C PRO A 14 -12.57 -31.47 49.20
N GLY A 15 -13.04 -32.62 48.70
CA GLY A 15 -12.22 -33.81 48.48
C GLY A 15 -12.74 -34.77 47.41
N ARG A 16 -12.06 -34.76 46.25
CA ARG A 16 -11.63 -35.88 45.38
C ARG A 16 -12.63 -36.96 44.92
N GLY A 17 -12.71 -37.11 43.59
CA GLY A 17 -13.04 -38.38 42.91
C GLY A 17 -13.39 -38.23 41.42
N ARG A 18 -12.40 -38.35 40.53
CA ARG A 18 -12.58 -38.57 39.06
C ARG A 18 -12.74 -40.08 38.78
N PRO A 19 -13.43 -40.51 37.70
CA PRO A 19 -12.83 -40.67 36.36
C PRO A 19 -13.81 -40.25 35.24
N GLY A 20 -13.48 -40.01 33.97
CA GLY A 20 -12.27 -39.98 33.17
C GLY A 20 -12.69 -39.48 31.77
N ARG A 21 -11.85 -38.67 31.12
CA ARG A 21 -11.94 -38.33 29.68
C ARG A 21 -10.54 -38.49 29.06
N PRO A 22 -10.43 -38.87 27.78
CA PRO A 22 -9.21 -39.40 27.19
C PRO A 22 -8.17 -38.33 26.84
N ALA A 23 -6.93 -38.80 26.73
CA ALA A 23 -5.68 -38.10 26.43
C ALA A 23 -5.69 -37.36 25.07
N GLY A 24 -4.87 -36.35 24.82
CA GLY A 24 -3.81 -35.76 25.63
C GLY A 24 -3.12 -34.60 24.91
N TYR A 25 -2.49 -33.72 25.69
CA TYR A 25 -1.23 -33.02 25.37
C TYR A 25 -0.75 -32.37 26.68
N ARG A 26 0.43 -32.73 27.18
CA ARG A 26 1.02 -32.18 28.43
C ARG A 26 2.14 -31.20 28.07
N GLY A 27 2.00 -29.96 28.53
CA GLY A 27 3.12 -29.06 28.75
C GLY A 27 3.69 -29.22 30.15
N VAL A 28 4.99 -28.91 30.31
CA VAL A 28 5.63 -28.68 31.61
C VAL A 28 6.30 -27.31 31.54
N ALA A 29 6.03 -26.47 32.53
CA ALA A 29 6.62 -25.14 32.68
C ALA A 29 7.42 -25.05 33.99
N GLY A 30 8.55 -24.34 33.93
CA GLY A 30 9.16 -23.62 35.05
C GLY A 30 10.70 -23.59 35.00
N PRO A 31 11.39 -22.54 35.52
CA PRO A 31 10.86 -21.44 36.32
C PRO A 31 11.06 -20.03 35.72
N ARG A 32 10.23 -19.10 36.21
CA ARG A 32 10.28 -17.65 35.97
C ARG A 32 11.50 -17.03 36.66
N CYS A 33 12.16 -16.08 36.00
CA CYS A 33 12.99 -15.07 36.65
C CYS A 33 12.46 -13.66 36.35
N ARG A 34 12.75 -12.75 37.28
CA ARG A 34 11.98 -11.56 37.66
C ARG A 34 12.06 -10.41 36.65
N SER A 35 10.96 -9.68 36.58
CA SER A 35 10.83 -8.32 36.05
C SER A 35 11.71 -7.32 36.80
N LEU A 36 12.56 -6.56 36.06
CA LEU A 36 13.01 -5.20 36.40
C LEU A 36 13.16 -4.37 35.10
N PRO A 37 12.93 -3.04 35.13
CA PRO A 37 12.63 -2.22 33.96
C PRO A 37 13.88 -1.58 33.35
N GLY A 38 14.03 -1.59 32.02
CA GLY A 38 15.14 -0.87 31.40
C GLY A 38 15.37 -1.21 29.92
N ARG A 39 15.55 -0.15 29.13
CA ARG A 39 15.83 -0.13 27.69
C ARG A 39 17.08 -0.94 27.31
N GLY A 40 17.07 -1.59 26.15
CA GLY A 40 18.27 -2.08 25.47
C GLY A 40 18.03 -2.39 23.99
N PRO A 41 18.94 -1.96 23.09
CA PRO A 41 19.26 -2.78 21.89
C PRO A 41 20.74 -2.67 21.48
N CYS A 42 21.38 -3.74 20.98
CA CYS A 42 22.67 -3.70 20.24
C CYS A 42 22.90 -4.97 19.38
N GLY A 43 23.22 -4.80 18.09
CA GLY A 43 24.53 -5.20 17.55
C GLY A 43 24.86 -6.64 17.11
N LEU A 44 23.96 -7.47 16.56
CA LEU A 44 24.35 -8.63 15.73
C LEU A 44 23.13 -9.15 14.93
N HIS A 45 23.20 -9.24 13.60
CA HIS A 45 22.08 -9.75 12.79
C HIS A 45 22.17 -11.26 12.56
N ARG A 46 21.42 -12.02 13.37
CA ARG A 46 21.05 -13.41 13.07
C ARG A 46 19.62 -13.41 12.52
N ARG A 47 19.39 -13.89 11.30
CA ARG A 47 18.02 -14.04 10.75
C ARG A 47 17.65 -15.52 10.70
N ASP A 48 16.99 -15.97 11.76
CA ASP A 48 16.07 -17.11 11.71
C ASP A 48 14.67 -16.64 12.12
N ALA A 49 13.65 -17.15 11.42
CA ALA A 49 12.29 -16.62 11.42
C ALA A 49 11.57 -16.72 12.78
N CYS A 50 11.40 -15.59 13.49
CA CYS A 50 10.20 -15.27 14.30
C CYS A 50 10.23 -13.86 14.91
N ARG A 51 9.08 -13.16 14.78
CA ARG A 51 8.55 -11.99 15.52
C ARG A 51 9.44 -10.76 15.80
N SER A 52 8.87 -9.62 15.37
CA SER A 52 9.15 -8.21 15.64
C SER A 52 9.60 -7.79 17.05
N SER A 53 10.66 -6.98 17.10
CA SER A 53 10.77 -5.80 17.97
C SER A 53 11.75 -4.77 17.35
N ALA A 54 11.40 -3.49 17.46
CA ALA A 54 11.97 -2.36 16.73
C ALA A 54 13.01 -1.60 17.54
N PHE A 55 14.12 -1.14 16.95
CA PHE A 55 14.94 -0.03 17.44
C PHE A 55 15.78 0.61 16.32
N GLY A 56 15.76 1.94 16.22
CA GLY A 56 16.59 2.74 15.32
C GLY A 56 17.65 3.55 16.10
N PRO A 57 18.79 3.94 15.48
CA PRO A 57 19.83 4.69 16.17
C PRO A 57 19.53 6.19 16.19
N VAL A 58 19.46 6.76 17.39
CA VAL A 58 19.43 8.19 17.66
C VAL A 58 20.87 8.70 17.72
N HIS A 59 21.24 9.63 16.85
CA HIS A 59 22.51 10.38 16.99
C HIS A 59 22.32 11.49 18.03
N GLY A 60 22.43 11.12 19.29
CA GLY A 60 22.62 12.01 20.43
C GLY A 60 23.90 11.59 21.16
N ARG A 61 24.66 12.57 21.68
CA ARG A 61 25.91 12.40 22.43
C ARG A 61 25.80 11.35 23.54
N GLY A 62 26.06 10.09 23.20
CA GLY A 62 26.03 8.91 24.06
C GLY A 62 26.92 7.80 23.49
N PRO A 63 27.34 6.81 24.30
CA PRO A 63 28.41 5.87 23.96
C PRO A 63 28.08 5.05 22.71
N ARG A 64 29.03 4.99 21.76
CA ARG A 64 28.90 4.29 20.47
C ARG A 64 28.57 2.81 20.71
N ALA A 65 27.49 2.30 20.10
CA ALA A 65 27.03 0.92 20.32
C ALA A 65 28.10 -0.16 20.03
N ASN A 66 28.99 0.08 19.05
CA ASN A 66 30.05 -0.85 18.68
C ASN A 66 31.15 -0.99 19.75
N ALA A 67 31.43 0.09 20.50
CA ALA A 67 32.49 0.13 21.51
C ALA A 67 32.20 -0.71 22.77
N ARG A 68 31.06 -1.40 22.81
CA ARG A 68 30.64 -2.27 23.91
C ARG A 68 30.65 -3.75 23.54
N LEU A 69 30.89 -4.09 22.28
CA LEU A 69 30.86 -5.46 21.81
C LEU A 69 32.13 -6.20 22.24
N VAL A 70 31.96 -7.30 22.96
CA VAL A 70 33.06 -8.17 23.41
C VAL A 70 32.94 -9.59 22.83
N PRO A 71 34.02 -10.39 22.78
CA PRO A 71 33.98 -11.76 22.24
C PRO A 71 32.92 -12.67 22.86
N ASP A 72 32.55 -12.44 24.12
CA ASP A 72 31.56 -13.24 24.85
C ASP A 72 30.11 -12.95 24.40
N ASP A 73 29.87 -11.81 23.74
CA ASP A 73 28.58 -11.50 23.12
C ASP A 73 28.34 -12.31 21.83
N LEU A 74 29.40 -12.91 21.28
CA LEU A 74 29.36 -13.66 20.02
C LEU A 74 29.11 -15.15 20.28
N PRO A 75 28.30 -15.82 19.44
CA PRO A 75 28.18 -17.26 19.51
C PRO A 75 29.53 -17.94 19.24
N ALA A 76 29.70 -19.16 19.75
CA ALA A 76 30.92 -19.95 19.56
C ALA A 76 31.23 -20.23 18.08
N ARG A 77 30.21 -20.28 17.22
CA ARG A 77 30.31 -20.33 15.76
C ARG A 77 29.27 -19.42 15.11
N LEU A 78 29.68 -18.72 14.06
CA LEU A 78 28.85 -17.83 13.25
C LEU A 78 28.53 -18.49 11.90
N THR A 79 27.53 -19.38 11.90
CA THR A 79 27.09 -20.07 10.67
C THR A 79 26.06 -19.23 9.91
N ALA A 80 26.39 -18.82 8.69
CA ALA A 80 25.53 -18.03 7.81
C ALA A 80 25.93 -18.17 6.32
N GLY A 81 25.07 -17.72 5.39
CA GLY A 81 25.44 -17.63 3.97
C GLY A 81 26.50 -16.55 3.69
N ALA A 82 26.56 -15.51 4.53
CA ALA A 82 27.64 -14.53 4.57
C ALA A 82 27.78 -13.96 5.99
N VAL A 83 29.01 -13.64 6.39
CA VAL A 83 29.35 -12.91 7.61
C VAL A 83 30.01 -11.60 7.21
N LEU A 84 29.54 -10.46 7.72
CA LEU A 84 30.17 -9.16 7.53
C LEU A 84 30.71 -8.65 8.86
N VAL A 85 32.01 -8.37 8.90
CA VAL A 85 32.66 -7.70 10.04
C VAL A 85 32.88 -6.24 9.67
N SER A 86 32.23 -5.33 10.41
CA SER A 86 32.37 -3.89 10.19
C SER A 86 33.72 -3.40 10.69
N GLY A 87 34.41 -2.61 9.88
CA GLY A 87 35.65 -1.95 10.26
C GLY A 87 35.51 -1.05 11.49
N TYR A 88 34.32 -0.49 11.76
CA TYR A 88 34.12 0.29 12.99
C TYR A 88 34.25 -0.53 14.28
N VAL A 89 34.06 -1.85 14.22
CA VAL A 89 34.29 -2.74 15.37
C VAL A 89 35.77 -3.09 15.48
N LEU A 90 36.44 -3.30 14.35
CA LEU A 90 37.87 -3.64 14.30
C LEU A 90 38.78 -2.47 14.70
N LEU A 91 38.45 -1.26 14.21
CA LEU A 91 39.29 -0.07 14.33
C LEU A 91 39.17 0.62 15.69
N ASP A 92 38.21 0.22 16.52
CA ASP A 92 38.06 0.71 17.89
C ASP A 92 38.73 -0.26 18.87
N ALA A 93 39.67 0.24 19.66
CA ALA A 93 40.46 -0.56 20.59
C ALA A 93 39.61 -1.33 21.61
N SER A 94 38.41 -0.82 21.96
CA SER A 94 37.51 -1.47 22.92
C SER A 94 36.79 -2.69 22.35
N SER A 95 36.65 -2.78 21.02
CA SER A 95 35.90 -3.85 20.35
C SER A 95 36.72 -4.66 19.34
N GLU A 96 38.00 -4.34 19.13
CA GLU A 96 38.90 -5.06 18.20
C GLU A 96 38.91 -6.57 18.45
N ALA A 97 38.98 -6.98 19.72
CA ALA A 97 38.98 -8.40 20.10
C ALA A 97 37.70 -9.11 19.63
N ALA A 98 36.55 -8.43 19.68
CA ALA A 98 35.29 -8.99 19.19
C ALA A 98 35.28 -9.12 17.67
N ALA A 99 35.83 -8.14 16.93
CA ALA A 99 35.96 -8.24 15.47
C ALA A 99 36.84 -9.43 15.05
N ARG A 100 37.98 -9.63 15.71
CA ARG A 100 38.87 -10.79 15.46
C ARG A 100 38.18 -12.10 15.78
N ALA A 101 37.51 -12.19 16.93
CA ALA A 101 36.73 -13.37 17.29
C ALA A 101 35.60 -13.66 16.30
N ALA A 102 34.98 -12.62 15.71
CA ALA A 102 33.95 -12.81 14.68
C ALA A 102 34.53 -13.39 13.38
N LEU A 103 35.74 -12.98 12.98
CA LEU A 103 36.45 -13.54 11.83
C LEU A 103 36.86 -15.00 12.09
N ASP A 104 37.46 -15.29 13.25
CA ASP A 104 37.93 -16.63 13.60
C ASP A 104 36.80 -17.65 13.75
N ARG A 105 35.63 -17.20 14.23
CA ARG A 105 34.44 -18.04 14.46
C ARG A 105 33.51 -18.09 13.25
N ALA A 106 33.81 -17.40 12.15
CA ALA A 106 32.98 -17.37 10.96
C ALA A 106 32.98 -18.74 10.26
N ASP A 107 31.78 -19.29 10.07
CA ASP A 107 31.56 -20.54 9.33
C ASP A 107 30.60 -20.22 8.18
N ALA A 108 31.14 -19.53 7.17
CA ALA A 108 30.37 -19.01 6.04
C ALA A 108 31.21 -19.05 4.74
N PRO A 109 30.59 -19.30 3.58
CA PRO A 109 31.30 -19.26 2.31
C PRO A 109 31.77 -17.85 1.92
N LEU A 110 31.12 -16.81 2.46
CA LEU A 110 31.48 -15.41 2.26
C LEU A 110 31.76 -14.77 3.62
N VAL A 111 33.03 -14.50 3.90
CA VAL A 111 33.47 -13.76 5.09
C VAL A 111 33.97 -12.41 4.61
N ALA A 112 33.17 -11.38 4.80
CA ALA A 112 33.44 -10.04 4.31
C ALA A 112 33.90 -9.11 5.42
N VAL A 113 34.79 -8.17 5.09
CA VAL A 113 35.18 -7.06 5.93
C VAL A 113 34.91 -5.75 5.21
N GLU A 114 34.40 -4.75 5.91
CA GLU A 114 34.32 -3.38 5.40
C GLU A 114 35.40 -2.48 6.05
N ALA A 115 36.13 -1.70 5.25
CA ALA A 115 37.18 -0.80 5.73
C ALA A 115 36.66 0.37 6.60
N ALA A 116 35.37 0.70 6.46
CA ALA A 116 34.58 1.66 7.24
C ALA A 116 34.97 3.15 7.12
N SER A 117 36.25 3.50 7.26
CA SER A 117 36.67 4.92 7.26
C SER A 117 38.17 5.08 7.02
N TRP A 118 38.55 5.76 5.94
CA TRP A 118 39.96 5.96 5.56
C TRP A 118 40.85 6.62 6.64
N PRO A 119 40.40 7.63 7.44
CA PRO A 119 41.24 8.18 8.51
C PRO A 119 41.47 7.19 9.64
N LEU A 120 40.48 6.33 9.93
CA LEU A 120 40.59 5.32 10.97
C LEU A 120 41.51 4.18 10.52
N VAL A 121 41.42 3.77 9.25
CA VAL A 121 42.35 2.80 8.65
C VAL A 121 43.79 3.31 8.71
N GLN A 122 44.02 4.58 8.37
CA GLN A 122 45.35 5.19 8.47
C GLN A 122 45.87 5.21 9.92
N ALA A 123 45.01 5.59 10.88
CA ALA A 123 45.38 5.61 12.29
C ALA A 123 45.65 4.22 12.87
N PHE A 124 44.91 3.20 12.43
CA PHE A 124 45.10 1.81 12.84
C PHE A 124 46.34 1.18 12.21
N GLY A 125 46.71 1.63 11.02
CA GLY A 125 47.85 1.16 10.24
C GLY A 125 47.46 0.12 9.19
N ARG A 126 47.94 0.30 7.96
CA ARG A 126 47.69 -0.57 6.80
C ARG A 126 48.01 -2.03 7.12
N ASP A 127 49.26 -2.33 7.49
CA ASP A 127 49.73 -3.71 7.64
C ASP A 127 48.97 -4.43 8.75
N ARG A 128 48.70 -3.71 9.85
CA ARG A 128 47.89 -4.22 10.96
C ARG A 128 46.44 -4.52 10.53
N PHE A 129 45.83 -3.67 9.71
CA PHE A 129 44.49 -3.92 9.18
C PHE A 129 44.46 -5.18 8.32
N LEU A 130 45.40 -5.29 7.37
CA LEU A 130 45.49 -6.43 6.45
C LEU A 130 45.76 -7.73 7.20
N GLU A 131 46.66 -7.72 8.18
CA GLU A 131 46.94 -8.89 9.03
C GLU A 131 45.71 -9.29 9.86
N ALA A 132 45.06 -8.32 10.51
CA ALA A 132 43.90 -8.57 11.37
C ALA A 132 42.68 -9.11 10.64
N THR A 133 42.62 -8.94 9.32
CA THR A 133 41.47 -9.30 8.47
C THR A 133 41.79 -10.42 7.49
N SER A 134 42.97 -11.04 7.60
CA SER A 134 43.46 -12.11 6.72
C SER A 134 42.55 -13.34 6.61
N GLY A 135 41.66 -13.56 7.58
CA GLY A 135 40.64 -14.62 7.53
C GLY A 135 39.41 -14.31 6.65
N ALA A 136 39.32 -13.10 6.08
CA ALA A 136 38.21 -12.70 5.22
C ALA A 136 38.43 -13.11 3.75
N THR A 137 37.34 -13.40 3.05
CA THR A 137 37.30 -13.78 1.62
C THR A 137 36.80 -12.64 0.71
N LEU A 138 36.43 -11.49 1.29
CA LEU A 138 35.97 -10.32 0.55
C LEU A 138 36.25 -9.03 1.32
N LEU A 139 36.87 -8.05 0.68
CA LEU A 139 37.01 -6.69 1.22
C LEU A 139 36.08 -5.70 0.52
N LEU A 140 35.35 -4.91 1.31
CA LEU A 140 34.53 -3.79 0.84
C LEU A 140 35.18 -2.46 1.25
N ALA A 141 35.38 -1.57 0.27
CA ALA A 141 35.97 -0.26 0.50
C ALA A 141 35.35 0.81 -0.43
N ASN A 142 35.49 2.09 -0.10
CA ASN A 142 35.43 3.17 -1.09
C ASN A 142 36.84 3.51 -1.63
N GLU A 143 36.93 4.39 -2.62
CA GLU A 143 38.21 4.79 -3.24
C GLU A 143 39.26 5.24 -2.22
N ARG A 144 38.88 6.08 -1.24
CA ARG A 144 39.84 6.60 -0.25
C ARG A 144 40.30 5.54 0.74
N GLU A 145 39.41 4.63 1.11
CA GLU A 145 39.74 3.48 1.96
C GLU A 145 40.65 2.50 1.22
N ALA A 146 40.36 2.23 -0.06
CA ALA A 146 41.18 1.37 -0.90
C ALA A 146 42.58 1.97 -1.11
N GLU A 147 42.67 3.27 -1.37
CA GLU A 147 43.94 4.01 -1.44
C GLU A 147 44.71 3.93 -0.12
N ALA A 148 44.04 4.10 1.04
CA ALA A 148 44.70 3.98 2.34
C ALA A 148 45.28 2.57 2.61
N LEU A 149 44.67 1.52 2.04
CA LEU A 149 45.11 0.13 2.20
C LEU A 149 46.15 -0.32 1.17
N THR A 150 46.19 0.30 -0.01
CA THR A 150 47.05 -0.14 -1.12
C THR A 150 48.17 0.86 -1.44
N GLY A 151 47.95 2.15 -1.22
CA GLY A 151 48.74 3.25 -1.74
C GLY A 151 48.42 3.61 -3.20
N ILE A 152 47.36 3.03 -3.78
CA ILE A 152 46.96 3.23 -5.17
C ILE A 152 45.71 4.12 -5.23
N ALA A 153 45.84 5.30 -5.84
CA ALA A 153 44.72 6.25 -5.98
C ALA A 153 43.64 5.80 -6.98
N ASP A 154 43.99 4.98 -7.97
CA ASP A 154 43.04 4.42 -8.92
C ASP A 154 42.23 3.29 -8.26
N GLY A 155 40.95 3.55 -7.99
CA GLY A 155 40.08 2.61 -7.26
C GLY A 155 39.93 1.24 -7.94
N ARG A 156 40.02 1.16 -9.26
CA ARG A 156 39.94 -0.11 -10.01
C ARG A 156 41.22 -0.91 -9.86
N ARG A 157 42.38 -0.28 -9.96
CA ARG A 157 43.68 -0.92 -9.70
C ARG A 157 43.81 -1.33 -8.24
N ALA A 158 43.36 -0.49 -7.31
CA ALA A 158 43.31 -0.83 -5.89
C ALA A 158 42.41 -2.06 -5.64
N ALA A 159 41.27 -2.18 -6.33
CA ALA A 159 40.41 -3.36 -6.24
C ALA A 159 41.13 -4.65 -6.67
N PHE A 160 41.96 -4.63 -7.71
CA PHE A 160 42.76 -5.79 -8.11
C PHE A 160 43.77 -6.20 -7.03
N GLU A 161 44.56 -5.26 -6.48
CA GLU A 161 45.52 -5.58 -5.40
C GLU A 161 44.82 -6.15 -4.16
N LEU A 162 43.65 -5.62 -3.81
CA LEU A 162 42.88 -6.12 -2.68
C LEU A 162 42.30 -7.51 -2.99
N ALA A 163 41.82 -7.76 -4.20
CA ALA A 163 41.30 -9.07 -4.60
C ALA A 163 42.38 -10.16 -4.64
N GLU A 164 43.64 -9.82 -4.92
CA GLU A 164 44.76 -10.77 -4.81
C GLU A 164 44.96 -11.28 -3.36
N ARG A 165 44.67 -10.43 -2.37
CA ARG A 165 44.85 -10.78 -0.95
C ARG A 165 43.63 -11.50 -0.37
N TYR A 166 42.43 -11.01 -0.68
CA TYR A 166 41.19 -11.52 -0.08
C TYR A 166 40.46 -12.54 -0.97
N GLY A 167 40.89 -12.73 -2.22
CA GLY A 167 40.17 -13.52 -3.24
C GLY A 167 39.09 -12.73 -3.99
N ALA A 168 38.48 -11.76 -3.32
CA ALA A 168 37.59 -10.77 -3.95
C ALA A 168 37.66 -9.40 -3.27
N ALA A 169 37.40 -8.34 -4.03
CA ALA A 169 37.29 -6.98 -3.49
C ALA A 169 36.22 -6.17 -4.22
N CYS A 170 35.53 -5.30 -3.49
CA CYS A 170 34.58 -4.34 -4.04
C CYS A 170 34.98 -2.93 -3.66
N VAL A 171 35.21 -2.06 -4.65
CA VAL A 171 35.54 -0.65 -4.44
C VAL A 171 34.42 0.24 -4.97
N LYS A 172 33.83 1.04 -4.07
CA LYS A 172 32.80 2.03 -4.35
C LYS A 172 33.46 3.31 -4.91
N LEU A 173 33.09 3.70 -6.12
CA LEU A 173 33.65 4.82 -6.89
C LEU A 173 32.75 6.08 -6.89
N GLY A 174 31.93 6.23 -5.84
CA GLY A 174 30.97 7.32 -5.72
C GLY A 174 30.00 7.41 -6.93
N PRO A 175 29.89 8.56 -7.61
CA PRO A 175 29.01 8.73 -8.78
C PRO A 175 29.36 7.83 -9.98
N ALA A 176 30.59 7.32 -10.08
CA ALA A 176 30.98 6.40 -11.14
C ALA A 176 30.42 4.98 -10.91
N GLY A 177 29.92 4.68 -9.71
CA GLY A 177 29.35 3.40 -9.33
C GLY A 177 30.28 2.57 -8.47
N ALA A 178 30.55 1.33 -8.86
CA ALA A 178 31.45 0.43 -8.16
C ALA A 178 32.10 -0.58 -9.09
N VAL A 179 33.24 -1.10 -8.66
CA VAL A 179 33.93 -2.21 -9.30
C VAL A 179 34.05 -3.38 -8.33
N PHE A 180 33.74 -4.59 -8.81
CA PHE A 180 33.90 -5.84 -8.09
C PHE A 180 34.92 -6.70 -8.83
N VAL A 181 35.96 -7.15 -8.13
CA VAL A 181 37.04 -7.97 -8.68
C VAL A 181 37.06 -9.32 -7.99
N THR A 182 37.15 -10.38 -8.79
CA THR A 182 37.36 -11.76 -8.33
C THR A 182 38.32 -12.47 -9.27
N GLY A 183 39.46 -12.92 -8.75
CA GLY A 183 40.60 -13.34 -9.58
C GLY A 183 41.00 -12.24 -10.57
N GLU A 184 41.14 -12.58 -11.85
CA GLU A 184 41.48 -11.63 -12.92
C GLU A 184 40.26 -10.90 -13.51
N ARG A 185 39.03 -11.19 -13.05
CA ARG A 185 37.80 -10.62 -13.62
C ARG A 185 37.37 -9.39 -12.84
N ALA A 186 37.18 -8.28 -13.55
CA ALA A 186 36.52 -7.09 -13.04
C ALA A 186 35.11 -6.94 -13.62
N MET A 187 34.17 -6.58 -12.76
CA MET A 187 32.81 -6.22 -13.10
C MET A 187 32.55 -4.80 -12.65
N ASP A 188 32.15 -3.95 -13.58
CA ASP A 188 31.77 -2.57 -13.32
C ASP A 188 30.24 -2.44 -13.29
N ALA A 189 29.73 -1.64 -12.37
CA ALA A 189 28.34 -1.21 -12.35
C ALA A 189 28.26 0.30 -12.12
N HIS A 190 27.36 0.97 -12.85
CA HIS A 190 27.17 2.40 -12.75
C HIS A 190 26.21 2.77 -11.61
N ALA A 191 26.51 3.86 -10.90
CA ALA A 191 25.55 4.47 -9.99
C ALA A 191 24.44 5.13 -10.81
N ARG A 192 23.19 5.00 -10.35
CA ARG A 192 22.09 5.80 -10.89
C ARG A 192 22.23 7.24 -10.41
N PRO A 193 22.08 8.26 -11.28
CA PRO A 193 22.06 9.65 -10.84
C PRO A 193 20.98 9.87 -9.78
N VAL A 194 21.38 10.39 -8.64
CA VAL A 194 20.48 10.70 -7.51
C VAL A 194 20.94 11.99 -6.85
N ARG A 195 20.00 12.82 -6.43
CA ARG A 195 20.30 13.98 -5.59
C ARG A 195 20.61 13.49 -4.18
N THR A 196 21.85 13.67 -3.73
CA THR A 196 22.26 13.35 -2.37
C THR A 196 21.52 14.24 -1.37
N VAL A 197 20.74 13.62 -0.49
CA VAL A 197 20.05 14.23 0.65
C VAL A 197 20.83 13.95 1.93
N ASP A 198 21.17 12.68 2.20
CA ASP A 198 21.98 12.26 3.35
C ASP A 198 22.77 11.00 2.98
N PRO A 199 24.12 11.01 2.96
CA PRO A 199 24.91 9.84 2.61
C PRO A 199 24.97 8.75 3.69
N THR A 200 24.43 9.02 4.87
CA THR A 200 24.51 8.11 6.02
C THR A 200 23.85 6.77 5.70
N GLY A 201 24.52 5.65 6.01
CA GLY A 201 24.01 4.29 5.80
C GLY A 201 24.02 3.79 4.35
N ALA A 202 24.47 4.59 3.38
CA ALA A 202 24.56 4.14 1.98
C ALA A 202 25.57 3.01 1.78
N GLY A 203 26.68 3.03 2.53
CA GLY A 203 27.67 1.95 2.56
C GLY A 203 27.07 0.65 3.09
N ASP A 204 26.34 0.71 4.20
CA ASP A 204 25.68 -0.45 4.81
C ASP A 204 24.64 -1.06 3.86
N ALA A 205 23.82 -0.21 3.22
CA ALA A 205 22.81 -0.64 2.26
C ALA A 205 23.44 -1.31 1.02
N PHE A 206 24.55 -0.75 0.53
CA PHE A 206 25.34 -1.31 -0.56
C PHE A 206 25.91 -2.68 -0.16
N GLY A 207 26.68 -2.73 0.93
CA GLY A 207 27.37 -3.94 1.39
C GLY A 207 26.40 -5.05 1.74
N GLY A 208 25.33 -4.74 2.47
CA GLY A 208 24.29 -5.70 2.81
C GLY A 208 23.58 -6.28 1.59
N THR A 209 23.30 -5.45 0.57
CA THR A 209 22.67 -5.92 -0.67
C THR A 209 23.61 -6.81 -1.49
N LEU A 210 24.88 -6.39 -1.64
CA LEU A 210 25.89 -7.16 -2.37
C LEU A 210 26.05 -8.56 -1.76
N LEU A 211 26.28 -8.63 -0.44
CA LEU A 211 26.50 -9.90 0.26
C LEU A 211 25.27 -10.79 0.23
N ALA A 212 24.06 -10.23 0.38
CA ALA A 212 22.84 -11.01 0.31
C ALA A 212 22.63 -11.67 -1.07
N PHE A 213 22.99 -10.97 -2.16
CA PHE A 213 22.88 -11.52 -3.51
C PHE A 213 23.94 -12.58 -3.80
N LEU A 214 25.19 -12.33 -3.40
CA LEU A 214 26.28 -13.30 -3.55
C LEU A 214 26.01 -14.57 -2.73
N ALA A 215 25.56 -14.43 -1.48
CA ALA A 215 25.19 -15.57 -0.62
C ALA A 215 24.02 -16.39 -1.19
N ALA A 216 23.15 -15.77 -1.99
CA ALA A 216 22.06 -16.44 -2.70
C ALA A 216 22.50 -17.06 -4.04
N GLY A 217 23.81 -17.07 -4.36
CA GLY A 217 24.36 -17.64 -5.59
C GLY A 217 24.00 -16.87 -6.85
N ARG A 218 23.66 -15.58 -6.73
CA ARG A 218 23.36 -14.73 -7.89
C ARG A 218 24.65 -14.35 -8.63
N ASP A 219 24.49 -14.05 -9.91
CA ASP A 219 25.59 -13.52 -10.73
C ASP A 219 26.19 -12.25 -10.07
N PRO A 220 27.53 -12.15 -9.93
CA PRO A 220 28.14 -11.02 -9.22
C PRO A 220 27.93 -9.66 -9.90
N ARG A 221 27.73 -9.59 -11.23
CA ARG A 221 27.40 -8.33 -11.91
C ARG A 221 26.00 -7.87 -11.50
N VAL A 222 25.04 -8.79 -11.45
CA VAL A 222 23.69 -8.52 -10.95
C VAL A 222 23.72 -8.09 -9.48
N ALA A 223 24.55 -8.73 -8.66
CA ALA A 223 24.73 -8.37 -7.26
C ALA A 223 25.29 -6.94 -7.11
N LEU A 224 26.28 -6.58 -7.93
CA LEU A 224 26.92 -5.27 -7.93
C LEU A 224 25.98 -4.15 -8.39
N GLU A 225 25.19 -4.39 -9.45
CA GLU A 225 24.17 -3.44 -9.92
C GLU A 225 23.08 -3.22 -8.85
N ALA A 226 22.63 -4.29 -8.20
CA ALA A 226 21.66 -4.21 -7.10
C ALA A 226 22.22 -3.41 -5.90
N ALA A 227 23.50 -3.62 -5.56
CA ALA A 227 24.18 -2.89 -4.50
C ALA A 227 24.31 -1.39 -4.82
N CYS A 228 24.71 -1.04 -6.05
CA CYS A 228 24.75 0.36 -6.51
C CYS A 228 23.37 1.02 -6.41
N ALA A 229 22.32 0.32 -6.83
CA ALA A 229 20.94 0.81 -6.73
C ALA A 229 20.45 0.92 -5.27
N ALA A 230 20.91 0.06 -4.37
CA ALA A 230 20.60 0.17 -2.94
C ALA A 230 21.28 1.39 -2.31
N GLY A 231 22.59 1.56 -2.53
CA GLY A 231 23.33 2.73 -2.06
C GLY A 231 22.75 4.04 -2.58
N ALA A 232 22.47 4.13 -3.89
CA ALA A 232 21.87 5.31 -4.51
C ALA A 232 20.49 5.65 -3.94
N ARG A 233 19.67 4.66 -3.57
CA ARG A 233 18.38 4.90 -2.93
C ARG A 233 18.52 5.44 -1.52
N THR A 234 19.47 4.92 -0.74
CA THR A 234 19.70 5.39 0.62
C THR A 234 20.14 6.84 0.65
N VAL A 235 21.03 7.26 -0.26
CA VAL A 235 21.50 8.66 -0.27
C VAL A 235 20.41 9.68 -0.62
N GLY A 236 19.30 9.25 -1.24
CA GLY A 236 18.17 10.11 -1.61
C GLY A 236 17.14 10.33 -0.50
N ALA A 237 17.32 9.73 0.68
CA ALA A 237 16.46 9.87 1.86
C ALA A 237 17.27 10.38 3.06
N PHE A 238 16.60 10.92 4.08
CA PHE A 238 17.26 11.39 5.30
C PHE A 238 17.42 10.24 6.32
N GLY A 239 18.63 10.06 6.86
CA GLY A 239 18.97 9.08 7.90
C GLY A 239 19.58 7.76 7.38
N PRO A 240 20.30 7.01 8.26
CA PRO A 240 21.00 5.75 7.95
C PRO A 240 20.13 4.60 7.44
N TRP A 241 18.81 4.73 7.49
CA TRP A 241 17.89 3.62 7.28
C TRP A 241 16.69 4.04 6.42
N PRO A 242 16.59 3.60 5.16
CA PRO A 242 15.29 3.50 4.51
C PRO A 242 14.49 2.43 5.27
N GLY A 243 13.34 2.77 5.88
CA GLY A 243 12.52 1.90 6.75
C GLY A 243 12.52 0.40 6.39
N PRO A 244 12.46 -0.52 7.37
CA PRO A 244 12.76 -1.95 7.18
C PRO A 244 11.90 -2.59 6.09
N ALA A 245 12.55 -3.09 5.02
CA ALA A 245 11.95 -4.04 4.08
C ALA A 245 12.42 -5.48 4.41
N PRO A 246 11.50 -6.42 4.64
CA PRO A 246 11.85 -7.84 4.78
C PRO A 246 12.13 -8.48 3.42
N VAL A 247 13.06 -9.44 3.43
CA VAL A 247 13.44 -10.28 2.29
C VAL A 247 12.29 -11.24 2.01
N ARG A 248 11.47 -10.95 0.99
CA ARG A 248 10.61 -11.90 0.28
C ARG A 248 10.51 -11.47 -1.18
N SER A 249 11.15 -12.26 -2.05
CA SER A 249 11.02 -12.40 -3.51
C SER A 249 10.99 -11.14 -4.40
N MET A 250 11.61 -11.26 -5.57
CA MET A 250 11.65 -10.30 -6.69
C MET A 250 10.28 -9.98 -7.33
N ARG A 251 9.25 -9.66 -6.53
CA ARG A 251 8.02 -9.02 -7.01
C ARG A 251 7.76 -7.72 -6.23
N ALA A 252 8.30 -6.65 -6.79
CA ALA A 252 7.82 -5.26 -6.71
C ALA A 252 7.51 -4.67 -5.32
N ALA A 253 8.50 -4.00 -4.70
CA ALA A 253 8.23 -2.93 -3.74
C ALA A 253 8.31 -1.59 -4.48
N MET A 254 7.27 -1.36 -5.26
CA MET A 254 6.90 -0.05 -5.76
C MET A 254 6.66 0.89 -4.55
N SER A 255 7.29 2.08 -4.54
CA SER A 255 6.98 3.25 -3.73
C SER A 255 5.46 3.53 -3.68
N PRO A 256 4.95 4.32 -2.72
CA PRO A 256 3.54 4.73 -2.71
C PRO A 256 3.06 5.34 -4.04
N HIS A 257 3.97 6.01 -4.77
CA HIS A 257 3.74 6.51 -6.13
C HIS A 257 3.88 5.45 -7.22
N GLU A 258 4.65 4.39 -6.99
CA GLU A 258 4.77 3.28 -7.93
C GLU A 258 3.57 2.30 -7.77
N ARG A 259 2.95 2.19 -6.59
CA ARG A 259 1.74 1.36 -6.38
C ARG A 259 0.46 2.01 -6.92
N LEU A 260 0.49 3.28 -7.30
CA LEU A 260 -0.58 3.95 -8.03
C LEU A 260 -0.07 4.34 -9.41
N ARG A 261 -0.39 3.53 -10.42
CA ARG A 261 0.06 3.71 -11.80
C ARG A 261 -0.99 4.47 -12.58
N LEU A 262 -0.58 5.50 -13.31
CA LEU A 262 -1.42 6.13 -14.32
C LEU A 262 -1.14 5.45 -15.66
N SER A 263 -2.17 5.17 -16.43
CA SER A 263 -1.96 4.84 -17.84
C SER A 263 -1.48 6.07 -18.62
N GLU A 264 -0.85 5.84 -19.76
CA GLU A 264 -0.35 6.91 -20.62
C GLU A 264 -1.44 7.93 -21.02
N PRO A 265 -2.65 7.53 -21.44
CA PRO A 265 -3.72 8.49 -21.77
C PRO A 265 -4.12 9.37 -20.60
N VAL A 266 -4.27 8.79 -19.40
CA VAL A 266 -4.64 9.53 -18.18
C VAL A 266 -3.51 10.46 -17.75
N ALA A 267 -2.26 9.98 -17.75
CA ALA A 267 -1.10 10.79 -17.41
C ALA A 267 -0.93 11.98 -18.37
N ALA A 268 -1.13 11.75 -19.68
CA ALA A 268 -1.09 12.78 -20.70
C ALA A 268 -2.21 13.81 -20.51
N ALA A 269 -3.44 13.36 -20.25
CA ALA A 269 -4.58 14.24 -19.99
C ALA A 269 -4.33 15.13 -18.76
N LEU A 270 -3.91 14.56 -17.64
CA LEU A 270 -3.61 15.30 -16.42
C LEU A 270 -2.46 16.30 -16.62
N LYS A 271 -1.38 15.91 -17.32
CA LYS A 271 -0.26 16.80 -17.64
C LYS A 271 -0.70 17.97 -18.53
N ALA A 272 -1.62 17.73 -19.45
CA ALA A 272 -2.19 18.76 -20.32
C ALA A 272 -3.35 19.54 -19.66
N SER A 273 -3.65 19.31 -18.39
CA SER A 273 -4.83 19.87 -17.69
C SER A 273 -6.16 19.61 -18.43
N ARG A 274 -6.23 18.52 -19.20
CA ARG A 274 -7.47 18.03 -19.82
C ARG A 274 -8.34 17.33 -18.78
N PRO A 275 -9.68 17.42 -18.91
CA PRO A 275 -10.59 16.80 -17.96
C PRO A 275 -10.48 15.26 -17.98
N VAL A 276 -10.52 14.67 -16.79
CA VAL A 276 -10.48 13.21 -16.57
C VAL A 276 -11.64 12.83 -15.66
N VAL A 277 -12.33 11.72 -15.96
CA VAL A 277 -13.43 11.18 -15.14
C VAL A 277 -13.05 9.80 -14.62
N ALA A 278 -12.98 9.63 -13.30
CA ALA A 278 -12.71 8.33 -12.68
C ALA A 278 -13.94 7.41 -12.72
N LEU A 279 -13.72 6.12 -12.92
CA LEU A 279 -14.75 5.08 -12.99
C LEU A 279 -14.39 3.89 -12.11
N GLU A 280 -15.35 3.39 -11.33
CA GLU A 280 -15.15 2.21 -10.48
C GLU A 280 -15.22 0.92 -11.31
N THR A 281 -14.55 -0.15 -10.88
CA THR A 281 -14.61 -1.44 -11.60
C THR A 281 -15.51 -2.47 -10.93
N SER A 282 -15.95 -2.25 -9.69
CA SER A 282 -16.86 -3.19 -9.01
C SER A 282 -18.21 -3.31 -9.70
N VAL A 283 -18.65 -2.25 -10.39
CA VAL A 283 -19.86 -2.27 -11.23
C VAL A 283 -19.75 -3.28 -12.38
N LEU A 284 -18.56 -3.47 -12.95
CA LEU A 284 -18.35 -4.38 -14.08
C LEU A 284 -18.22 -5.84 -13.66
N VAL A 285 -17.59 -6.08 -12.50
CA VAL A 285 -17.29 -7.44 -12.04
C VAL A 285 -18.42 -8.02 -11.19
N GLN A 286 -18.97 -7.23 -10.27
CA GLN A 286 -20.01 -7.70 -9.34
C GLN A 286 -21.38 -7.02 -9.54
N GLY A 287 -21.44 -5.94 -10.32
CA GLY A 287 -22.67 -5.16 -10.50
C GLY A 287 -23.50 -5.51 -11.73
N LEU A 288 -22.89 -6.11 -12.76
CA LEU A 288 -23.52 -6.36 -14.05
C LEU A 288 -23.18 -7.76 -14.59
N PRO A 289 -24.13 -8.44 -15.24
CA PRO A 289 -23.86 -9.73 -15.86
C PRO A 289 -23.06 -9.59 -17.16
N HIS A 290 -22.28 -10.61 -17.49
CA HIS A 290 -21.65 -10.74 -18.80
C HIS A 290 -22.69 -11.14 -19.87
N PRO A 291 -22.66 -10.60 -21.11
CA PRO A 291 -21.72 -9.62 -21.68
C PRO A 291 -22.06 -8.14 -21.47
N ARG A 292 -23.21 -7.84 -20.83
CA ARG A 292 -23.69 -6.48 -20.63
C ARG A 292 -22.69 -5.59 -19.89
N ASN A 293 -21.92 -6.15 -18.97
CA ASN A 293 -20.83 -5.43 -18.29
C ASN A 293 -19.82 -4.78 -19.26
N LEU A 294 -19.37 -5.49 -20.30
CA LEU A 294 -18.44 -4.96 -21.30
C LEU A 294 -19.08 -3.89 -22.19
N GLU A 295 -20.32 -4.12 -22.63
CA GLU A 295 -21.06 -3.15 -23.43
C GLU A 295 -21.21 -1.82 -22.70
N VAL A 296 -21.52 -1.88 -21.39
CA VAL A 296 -21.61 -0.71 -20.52
C VAL A 296 -20.26 -0.03 -20.38
N ALA A 297 -19.19 -0.79 -20.16
CA ALA A 297 -17.85 -0.22 -20.06
C ALA A 297 -17.48 0.59 -21.30
N VAL A 298 -17.78 0.07 -22.49
CA VAL A 298 -17.57 0.76 -23.78
C VAL A 298 -18.43 2.01 -23.88
N ARG A 299 -19.74 1.90 -23.60
CA ARG A 299 -20.70 3.01 -23.72
C ARG A 299 -20.41 4.15 -22.74
N MET A 300 -20.03 3.84 -21.49
CA MET A 300 -19.62 4.85 -20.51
C MET A 300 -18.34 5.55 -20.93
N SER A 301 -17.35 4.80 -21.43
CA SER A 301 -16.09 5.36 -21.91
C SER A 301 -16.31 6.27 -23.12
N ALA A 302 -17.18 5.87 -24.05
CA ALA A 302 -17.58 6.70 -25.19
C ALA A 302 -18.30 7.98 -24.74
N ALA A 303 -19.29 7.86 -23.85
CA ALA A 303 -20.03 9.02 -23.33
C ALA A 303 -19.14 10.10 -22.71
N ILE A 304 -18.03 9.69 -22.08
CA ILE A 304 -17.02 10.59 -21.51
C ILE A 304 -16.13 11.21 -22.60
N ARG A 305 -15.64 10.39 -23.54
CA ARG A 305 -14.77 10.85 -24.65
C ARG A 305 -15.49 11.82 -25.59
N ASP A 306 -16.76 11.55 -25.91
CA ASP A 306 -17.58 12.38 -26.79
C ASP A 306 -17.80 13.80 -26.24
N ARG A 307 -17.61 13.99 -24.92
CA ARG A 307 -17.67 15.28 -24.23
C ARG A 307 -16.31 15.93 -24.03
N GLY A 308 -15.23 15.32 -24.52
CA GLY A 308 -13.88 15.87 -24.43
C GLY A 308 -13.12 15.55 -23.15
N ALA A 309 -13.58 14.60 -22.35
CA ALA A 309 -12.88 14.11 -21.16
C ALA A 309 -12.24 12.72 -21.37
N GLU A 310 -11.22 12.39 -20.57
CA GLU A 310 -10.59 11.06 -20.59
C GLU A 310 -11.22 10.15 -19.52
N PRO A 311 -11.74 8.95 -19.87
CA PRO A 311 -12.23 7.99 -18.89
C PRO A 311 -11.07 7.27 -18.19
N ALA A 312 -11.14 7.17 -16.88
CA ALA A 312 -10.14 6.50 -16.05
C ALA A 312 -10.77 5.38 -15.21
N TRP A 313 -10.92 4.19 -15.78
CA TRP A 313 -11.29 2.99 -15.01
C TRP A 313 -10.20 2.63 -14.00
N ILE A 314 -10.57 2.35 -12.76
CA ILE A 314 -9.62 2.09 -11.68
C ILE A 314 -9.75 0.65 -11.17
N ALA A 315 -8.64 -0.09 -11.12
CA ALA A 315 -8.60 -1.44 -10.55
C ALA A 315 -7.29 -1.69 -9.80
N VAL A 316 -7.28 -2.76 -9.01
CA VAL A 316 -6.05 -3.34 -8.45
C VAL A 316 -5.67 -4.55 -9.29
N ASP A 317 -4.43 -4.63 -9.76
CA ASP A 317 -3.89 -5.82 -10.40
C ASP A 317 -2.37 -5.89 -10.21
N ARG A 318 -1.82 -7.11 -10.11
CA ARG A 318 -0.37 -7.36 -10.02
C ARG A 318 0.36 -6.49 -8.98
N GLY A 319 -0.31 -6.22 -7.85
CA GLY A 319 0.24 -5.46 -6.73
C GLY A 319 0.27 -3.94 -6.91
N ALA A 320 -0.45 -3.41 -7.90
CA ALA A 320 -0.60 -1.99 -8.15
C ALA A 320 -2.08 -1.61 -8.35
N ILE A 321 -2.42 -0.37 -7.99
CA ILE A 321 -3.64 0.31 -8.36
C ILE A 321 -3.36 0.98 -9.71
N THR A 322 -4.10 0.65 -10.75
CA THR A 322 -3.98 1.29 -12.06
C THR A 322 -5.16 2.24 -12.24
N VAL A 323 -4.88 3.49 -12.59
CA VAL A 323 -5.84 4.53 -12.91
C VAL A 323 -5.83 4.73 -14.43
N GLY A 324 -6.95 4.39 -15.06
CA GLY A 324 -7.07 4.29 -16.52
C GLY A 324 -6.62 2.94 -17.06
N ILE A 325 -7.15 1.83 -16.52
CA ILE A 325 -6.81 0.50 -17.05
C ILE A 325 -7.09 0.40 -18.56
N PRO A 326 -6.13 -0.13 -19.36
CA PRO A 326 -6.32 -0.34 -20.80
C PRO A 326 -7.52 -1.22 -21.13
N ASP A 327 -8.13 -1.02 -22.30
CA ASP A 327 -9.37 -1.71 -22.70
C ASP A 327 -9.24 -3.25 -22.72
N ASP A 328 -8.08 -3.79 -23.09
CA ASP A 328 -7.80 -5.23 -23.08
C ASP A 328 -7.69 -5.77 -21.64
N GLU A 329 -7.03 -5.04 -20.74
CA GLU A 329 -6.98 -5.38 -19.32
C GLU A 329 -8.35 -5.24 -18.63
N LEU A 330 -9.13 -4.22 -18.99
CA LEU A 330 -10.51 -4.00 -18.54
C LEU A 330 -11.41 -5.15 -19.00
N ARG A 331 -11.27 -5.60 -20.26
CA ARG A 331 -11.99 -6.77 -20.77
C ARG A 331 -11.66 -8.01 -19.96
N ARG A 332 -10.37 -8.29 -19.73
CA ARG A 332 -9.93 -9.41 -18.89
C ARG A 332 -10.55 -9.34 -17.49
N LEU A 333 -10.51 -8.18 -16.84
CA LEU A 333 -11.08 -7.99 -15.51
C LEU A 333 -12.59 -8.26 -15.47
N ALA A 334 -13.34 -7.86 -16.51
CA ALA A 334 -14.78 -8.09 -16.60
C ALA A 334 -15.17 -9.57 -16.77
N PHE A 335 -14.25 -10.45 -17.21
CA PHE A 335 -14.43 -11.90 -17.23
C PHE A 335 -14.00 -12.58 -15.92
N GLU A 336 -13.17 -11.90 -15.11
CA GLU A 336 -12.53 -12.45 -13.93
C GLU A 336 -13.51 -12.53 -12.74
N ARG A 337 -14.32 -13.58 -12.70
CA ARG A 337 -15.29 -13.81 -11.60
C ARG A 337 -14.64 -13.95 -10.22
N THR A 338 -13.34 -14.21 -10.17
CA THR A 338 -12.57 -14.37 -8.92
C THR A 338 -11.99 -13.05 -8.40
N ALA A 339 -12.09 -11.95 -9.18
CA ALA A 339 -11.55 -10.67 -8.77
C ALA A 339 -12.22 -10.18 -7.48
N ALA A 340 -11.37 -9.80 -6.51
CA ALA A 340 -11.86 -9.37 -5.21
C ALA A 340 -12.64 -8.06 -5.33
N LYS A 341 -13.70 -7.90 -4.53
CA LYS A 341 -14.35 -6.59 -4.33
C LYS A 341 -13.56 -5.77 -3.31
N VAL A 342 -12.92 -4.70 -3.78
CA VAL A 342 -11.91 -3.93 -3.04
C VAL A 342 -12.46 -2.56 -2.65
N ALA A 343 -12.84 -2.40 -1.38
CA ALA A 343 -13.05 -1.10 -0.77
C ALA A 343 -11.71 -0.51 -0.29
N ARG A 344 -11.68 0.76 0.16
CA ARG A 344 -10.41 1.39 0.58
C ARG A 344 -9.65 0.59 1.64
N ARG A 345 -10.35 0.02 2.63
CA ARG A 345 -9.72 -0.82 3.68
C ARG A 345 -9.05 -2.09 3.14
N ASP A 346 -9.50 -2.55 1.98
CA ASP A 346 -9.00 -3.76 1.34
C ASP A 346 -7.79 -3.49 0.45
N LEU A 347 -7.52 -2.22 0.07
CA LEU A 347 -6.42 -1.86 -0.82
C LEU A 347 -5.06 -2.43 -0.35
N PRO A 348 -4.64 -2.32 0.93
CA PRO A 348 -3.36 -2.89 1.35
C PRO A 348 -3.30 -4.41 1.20
N VAL A 349 -4.42 -5.09 1.46
CA VAL A 349 -4.54 -6.55 1.37
C VAL A 349 -4.50 -6.99 -0.11
N ALA A 350 -5.26 -6.33 -0.97
CA ALA A 350 -5.29 -6.60 -2.41
C ALA A 350 -3.92 -6.35 -3.05
N LEU A 351 -3.25 -5.26 -2.68
CA LEU A 351 -1.91 -4.92 -3.17
C LEU A 351 -0.84 -5.92 -2.68
N ALA A 352 -0.94 -6.40 -1.46
CA ALA A 352 -0.02 -7.42 -0.93
C ALA A 352 -0.25 -8.80 -1.56
N GLY A 353 -1.51 -9.16 -1.85
CA GLY A 353 -1.87 -10.42 -2.49
C GLY A 353 -1.53 -10.47 -3.98
N GLY A 354 -1.48 -9.32 -4.65
CA GLY A 354 -1.12 -9.20 -6.06
C GLY A 354 -2.16 -9.74 -7.05
N GLY A 355 -3.32 -10.19 -6.56
CA GLY A 355 -4.45 -10.63 -7.39
C GLY A 355 -5.27 -9.46 -7.96
N ALA A 356 -6.16 -9.79 -8.89
CA ALA A 356 -7.09 -8.83 -9.47
C ALA A 356 -8.14 -8.38 -8.44
N GLY A 357 -8.43 -7.08 -8.44
CA GLY A 357 -9.35 -6.45 -7.51
C GLY A 357 -10.16 -5.35 -8.19
N ALA A 358 -11.47 -5.51 -8.19
CA ALA A 358 -12.42 -4.53 -8.67
C ALA A 358 -12.69 -3.49 -7.57
N THR A 359 -12.41 -2.21 -7.84
CA THR A 359 -12.54 -1.14 -6.84
C THR A 359 -14.00 -0.73 -6.67
N THR A 360 -14.45 -0.56 -5.42
CA THR A 360 -15.74 0.08 -5.11
C THR A 360 -15.59 1.60 -5.14
N VAL A 361 -16.71 2.33 -5.09
CA VAL A 361 -16.75 3.80 -4.89
C VAL A 361 -15.70 4.28 -3.89
N SER A 362 -15.63 3.69 -2.68
CA SER A 362 -14.63 4.08 -1.68
C SER A 362 -13.16 3.96 -2.14
N ALA A 363 -12.79 2.91 -2.85
CA ALA A 363 -11.40 2.72 -3.31
C ALA A 363 -11.11 3.55 -4.56
N THR A 364 -12.09 3.69 -5.45
CA THR A 364 -11.99 4.51 -6.66
C THR A 364 -11.80 5.98 -6.32
N LEU A 365 -12.63 6.55 -5.43
CA LEU A 365 -12.52 7.94 -4.99
C LEU A 365 -11.16 8.22 -4.34
N TRP A 366 -10.70 7.31 -3.48
CA TRP A 366 -9.38 7.40 -2.84
C TRP A 366 -8.22 7.47 -3.84
N ALA A 367 -8.29 6.63 -4.88
CA ALA A 367 -7.27 6.54 -5.93
C ALA A 367 -7.34 7.74 -6.88
N ALA A 368 -8.55 8.15 -7.29
CA ALA A 368 -8.80 9.31 -8.12
C ALA A 368 -8.21 10.59 -7.50
N ARG A 369 -8.49 10.83 -6.21
CA ARG A 369 -7.95 12.01 -5.51
C ARG A 369 -6.42 12.02 -5.45
N ARG A 370 -5.79 10.85 -5.32
CA ARG A 370 -4.31 10.70 -5.34
C ARG A 370 -3.71 10.84 -6.72
N ALA A 371 -4.47 10.51 -7.76
CA ALA A 371 -4.12 10.77 -9.15
C ALA A 371 -4.33 12.23 -9.56
N GLY A 372 -4.98 13.05 -8.71
CA GLY A 372 -5.31 14.44 -9.05
C GLY A 372 -6.58 14.59 -9.91
N ILE A 373 -7.43 13.57 -9.94
CA ILE A 373 -8.72 13.57 -10.64
C ILE A 373 -9.79 14.12 -9.70
N GLU A 374 -10.52 15.16 -10.12
CA GLU A 374 -11.58 15.81 -9.32
C GLU A 374 -12.92 15.07 -9.42
N VAL A 375 -13.27 14.54 -10.59
CA VAL A 375 -14.62 14.03 -10.87
C VAL A 375 -14.62 12.52 -11.03
N MET A 376 -15.60 11.86 -10.41
CA MET A 376 -15.87 10.43 -10.53
C MET A 376 -17.34 10.18 -10.90
N ALA A 377 -17.61 9.15 -11.69
CA ALA A 377 -18.97 8.66 -11.96
C ALA A 377 -19.18 7.22 -11.44
N THR A 378 -20.38 6.94 -10.94
CA THR A 378 -20.89 5.60 -10.61
C THR A 378 -22.39 5.54 -10.89
N GLY A 379 -22.99 4.35 -10.80
CA GLY A 379 -24.44 4.21 -10.88
C GLY A 379 -25.13 4.72 -9.61
N GLY A 380 -24.69 4.24 -8.46
CA GLY A 380 -25.26 4.61 -7.16
C GLY A 380 -24.27 4.31 -6.05
N ILE A 381 -24.33 5.05 -4.95
CA ILE A 381 -23.45 4.80 -3.79
C ILE A 381 -24.01 3.67 -2.91
N GLY A 382 -23.16 3.02 -2.12
CA GLY A 382 -23.64 2.26 -0.97
C GLY A 382 -24.23 3.18 0.11
N GLY A 383 -24.86 2.60 1.13
CA GLY A 383 -25.50 3.36 2.19
C GLY A 383 -25.71 2.53 3.46
N VAL A 384 -26.70 2.91 4.24
CA VAL A 384 -27.13 2.18 5.45
C VAL A 384 -28.08 1.06 5.03
N HIS A 385 -27.76 -0.18 5.37
CA HIS A 385 -28.65 -1.31 5.10
C HIS A 385 -29.78 -1.38 6.15
N PRO A 386 -31.03 -1.66 5.74
CA PRO A 386 -32.16 -1.77 6.67
C PRO A 386 -31.93 -2.84 7.74
N GLY A 387 -32.23 -2.52 9.00
CA GLY A 387 -32.38 -3.50 10.09
C GLY A 387 -31.12 -4.26 10.56
N THR A 388 -29.95 -4.05 9.95
CA THR A 388 -28.73 -4.84 10.26
C THR A 388 -27.62 -4.02 10.92
N GLY A 389 -27.72 -2.69 10.91
CA GLY A 389 -26.63 -1.79 11.33
C GLY A 389 -25.41 -1.83 10.40
N ASP A 390 -25.49 -2.52 9.26
CA ASP A 390 -24.42 -2.55 8.25
C ASP A 390 -24.41 -1.24 7.46
N VAL A 391 -23.27 -0.57 7.44
CA VAL A 391 -23.09 0.74 6.82
C VAL A 391 -21.95 0.66 5.81
N SER A 392 -22.22 1.07 4.57
CA SER A 392 -21.22 1.09 3.52
C SER A 392 -20.01 1.95 3.88
N ALA A 393 -18.82 1.42 3.59
CA ALA A 393 -17.56 2.17 3.69
C ALA A 393 -17.51 3.37 2.73
N ASP A 394 -18.40 3.45 1.74
CA ASP A 394 -18.50 4.58 0.82
C ASP A 394 -18.84 5.87 1.58
N LEU A 395 -19.75 5.84 2.57
CA LEU A 395 -20.15 7.04 3.33
C LEU A 395 -18.95 7.64 4.10
N PHE A 396 -18.19 6.77 4.76
CA PHE A 396 -16.96 7.20 5.45
C PHE A 396 -15.87 7.68 4.50
N GLU A 397 -15.85 7.20 3.24
CA GLU A 397 -14.91 7.70 2.26
C GLU A 397 -15.30 9.09 1.76
N LEU A 398 -16.58 9.30 1.46
CA LEU A 398 -17.12 10.61 1.08
C LEU A 398 -16.81 11.66 2.15
N ALA A 399 -16.82 11.28 3.44
CA ALA A 399 -16.52 12.18 4.54
C ALA A 399 -15.03 12.59 4.67
N ARG A 400 -14.10 11.94 3.98
CA ARG A 400 -12.65 12.14 4.22
C ARG A 400 -11.80 12.26 2.96
N THR A 401 -12.39 12.06 1.80
CA THR A 401 -11.70 12.17 0.53
C THR A 401 -12.40 13.21 -0.33
N PRO A 402 -11.77 14.37 -0.53
CA PRO A 402 -12.35 15.42 -1.36
C PRO A 402 -12.43 14.98 -2.84
N GLY A 403 -13.54 15.29 -3.49
CA GLY A 403 -13.80 15.05 -4.91
C GLY A 403 -15.29 15.24 -5.23
N THR A 404 -15.64 15.28 -6.51
CA THR A 404 -17.02 15.38 -6.98
C THR A 404 -17.48 14.01 -7.48
N VAL A 405 -18.49 13.43 -6.84
CA VAL A 405 -19.00 12.08 -7.16
C VAL A 405 -20.39 12.22 -7.77
N VAL A 406 -20.53 11.80 -9.03
CA VAL A 406 -21.81 11.78 -9.75
C VAL A 406 -22.43 10.39 -9.67
N CYS A 407 -23.67 10.32 -9.17
CA CYS A 407 -24.43 9.08 -9.04
C CYS A 407 -25.92 9.35 -9.14
N SER A 408 -26.74 8.30 -9.18
CA SER A 408 -28.20 8.40 -9.10
C SER A 408 -28.70 8.18 -7.68
N GLY A 409 -27.98 8.72 -6.69
CA GLY A 409 -28.28 8.58 -5.27
C GLY A 409 -27.84 7.23 -4.67
N PRO A 410 -28.34 6.87 -3.47
CA PRO A 410 -28.08 5.57 -2.86
C PRO A 410 -28.80 4.45 -3.64
N LYS A 411 -28.17 3.27 -3.73
CA LYS A 411 -28.75 2.11 -4.41
C LYS A 411 -30.12 1.74 -3.81
N SER A 412 -31.06 1.26 -4.63
CA SER A 412 -32.43 0.93 -4.18
C SER A 412 -32.54 -0.19 -3.12
N ILE A 413 -31.42 -0.83 -2.77
CA ILE A 413 -31.28 -1.91 -1.79
C ILE A 413 -30.80 -1.45 -0.40
N VAL A 414 -30.63 -0.13 -0.21
CA VAL A 414 -30.28 0.49 1.07
C VAL A 414 -31.41 1.39 1.54
N ASP A 415 -31.40 1.77 2.81
CA ASP A 415 -32.34 2.72 3.38
C ASP A 415 -31.96 4.15 2.95
N PRO A 416 -32.78 4.83 2.13
CA PRO A 416 -32.44 6.16 1.64
C PRO A 416 -32.51 7.23 2.73
N ALA A 417 -33.41 7.10 3.72
CA ALA A 417 -33.57 8.08 4.78
C ALA A 417 -32.38 8.00 5.75
N ALA A 418 -32.08 6.81 6.24
CA ALA A 418 -30.92 6.61 7.11
C ALA A 418 -29.60 6.93 6.40
N THR A 419 -29.51 6.69 5.08
CA THR A 419 -28.32 7.09 4.30
C THR A 419 -28.20 8.61 4.18
N HIS A 420 -29.31 9.32 3.95
CA HIS A 420 -29.32 10.78 3.87
C HIS A 420 -28.92 11.43 5.20
N GLU A 421 -29.54 11.01 6.30
CA GLU A 421 -29.18 11.47 7.66
C GLU A 421 -27.71 11.22 7.97
N ARG A 422 -27.18 10.05 7.56
CA ARG A 422 -25.77 9.72 7.79
C ARG A 422 -24.81 10.58 6.96
N LEU A 423 -25.19 10.99 5.75
CA LEU A 423 -24.39 11.90 4.93
C LEU A 423 -24.36 13.31 5.54
N GLU A 424 -25.51 13.77 6.06
CA GLU A 424 -25.63 15.03 6.79
C GLU A 424 -24.73 15.04 8.04
N GLU A 425 -24.82 14.00 8.89
CA GLU A 425 -23.97 13.86 10.08
C GLU A 425 -22.47 13.87 9.75
N LEU A 426 -22.09 13.31 8.58
CA LEU A 426 -20.72 13.25 8.11
C LEU A 426 -20.25 14.53 7.40
N GLY A 427 -21.11 15.54 7.25
CA GLY A 427 -20.80 16.80 6.57
C GLY A 427 -20.57 16.66 5.07
N VAL A 428 -21.16 15.64 4.43
CA VAL A 428 -21.09 15.43 2.99
C VAL A 428 -22.21 16.21 2.31
N ALA A 429 -21.86 17.19 1.49
CA ALA A 429 -22.85 17.96 0.75
C ALA A 429 -23.51 17.10 -0.34
N VAL A 430 -24.84 17.06 -0.32
CA VAL A 430 -25.67 16.34 -1.32
C VAL A 430 -26.42 17.36 -2.16
N VAL A 431 -26.22 17.32 -3.48
CA VAL A 431 -26.81 18.26 -4.44
C VAL A 431 -27.60 17.50 -5.48
N GLY A 432 -28.88 17.83 -5.65
CA GLY A 432 -29.70 17.30 -6.73
C GLY A 432 -29.37 18.00 -8.06
N TYR A 433 -29.15 17.22 -9.12
CA TYR A 433 -28.96 17.77 -10.46
C TYR A 433 -30.31 17.89 -11.18
N GLY A 434 -30.77 19.12 -11.41
CA GLY A 434 -32.08 19.41 -12.00
C GLY A 434 -33.27 19.04 -11.10
N THR A 435 -33.04 18.78 -9.81
CA THR A 435 -34.06 18.31 -8.87
C THR A 435 -33.77 18.77 -7.45
N ASP A 436 -34.83 18.93 -6.65
CA ASP A 436 -34.83 19.20 -5.21
C ASP A 436 -35.20 17.94 -4.38
N ARG A 437 -35.25 16.78 -5.04
CA ARG A 437 -35.61 15.48 -4.45
C ARG A 437 -34.42 14.54 -4.54
N LEU A 438 -34.18 13.72 -3.51
CA LEU A 438 -33.12 12.71 -3.53
C LEU A 438 -33.49 11.61 -4.55
N PRO A 439 -32.71 11.41 -5.63
CA PRO A 439 -32.88 10.26 -6.52
C PRO A 439 -32.63 8.94 -5.80
N PHE A 440 -33.33 7.88 -6.20
CA PHE A 440 -33.23 6.56 -5.55
C PHE A 440 -32.86 5.45 -6.51
N PHE A 441 -31.75 5.67 -7.22
CA PHE A 441 -31.12 4.75 -8.15
C PHE A 441 -32.04 4.37 -9.31
N LEU A 442 -32.84 3.31 -9.19
CA LEU A 442 -33.79 2.89 -10.25
C LEU A 442 -35.06 3.74 -10.29
N ALA A 443 -35.37 4.46 -9.22
CA ALA A 443 -36.48 5.41 -9.17
C ALA A 443 -35.95 6.85 -9.21
N THR A 444 -36.74 7.76 -9.78
CA THR A 444 -36.40 9.18 -9.84
C THR A 444 -36.29 9.84 -8.46
N ASP A 445 -36.79 9.17 -7.41
CA ASP A 445 -37.15 9.85 -6.17
C ASP A 445 -37.29 8.91 -4.95
N ALA A 446 -36.63 9.28 -3.84
CA ALA A 446 -36.65 8.61 -2.54
C ALA A 446 -37.71 9.14 -1.57
N GLY A 447 -38.45 10.20 -1.92
CA GLY A 447 -39.39 10.86 -1.01
C GLY A 447 -38.74 11.89 -0.07
N ILE A 448 -37.46 12.18 -0.25
CA ILE A 448 -36.65 13.03 0.64
C ILE A 448 -36.31 14.32 -0.10
N ALA A 449 -36.58 15.47 0.52
CA ALA A 449 -36.19 16.77 -0.02
C ALA A 449 -34.70 17.02 0.20
N LEU A 450 -34.03 17.57 -0.81
CA LEU A 450 -32.63 17.99 -0.72
C LEU A 450 -32.54 19.47 -0.40
N GLU A 451 -31.51 19.84 0.36
CA GLU A 451 -31.23 21.24 0.71
C GLU A 451 -30.58 22.02 -0.44
N HIS A 452 -29.99 21.32 -1.41
CA HIS A 452 -29.18 21.92 -2.46
C HIS A 452 -29.54 21.35 -3.84
N ARG A 453 -29.55 22.24 -4.83
CA ARG A 453 -29.84 21.93 -6.23
C ARG A 453 -28.85 22.67 -7.14
N ALA A 454 -28.46 22.02 -8.22
CA ALA A 454 -27.75 22.63 -9.35
C ALA A 454 -28.43 22.20 -10.66
N ASP A 455 -28.59 23.13 -11.59
CA ASP A 455 -29.31 22.94 -12.86
C ASP A 455 -28.38 22.89 -14.07
N SER A 456 -27.08 23.03 -13.87
CA SER A 456 -26.08 23.00 -14.96
C SER A 456 -24.72 22.45 -14.48
N PRO A 457 -23.91 21.89 -15.40
CA PRO A 457 -22.56 21.46 -15.08
C PRO A 457 -21.67 22.60 -14.56
N ASP A 458 -21.87 23.83 -15.05
CA ASP A 458 -21.14 25.02 -14.59
C ASP A 458 -21.42 25.37 -13.13
N GLN A 459 -22.68 25.27 -12.69
CA GLN A 459 -23.04 25.47 -11.28
C GLN A 459 -22.39 24.42 -10.39
N VAL A 460 -22.40 23.15 -10.82
CA VAL A 460 -21.72 22.07 -10.09
C VAL A 460 -20.21 22.32 -10.02
N ALA A 461 -19.59 22.72 -11.14
CA ALA A 461 -18.17 23.05 -11.19
C ALA A 461 -17.82 24.24 -10.27
N ALA A 462 -18.68 25.26 -10.17
CA ALA A 462 -18.51 26.39 -9.26
C ALA A 462 -18.57 25.94 -7.79
N ILE A 463 -19.51 25.06 -7.42
CA ILE A 463 -19.60 24.49 -6.07
C ILE A 463 -18.33 23.67 -5.74
N ALA A 464 -17.87 22.84 -6.68
CA ALA A 464 -16.64 22.06 -6.53
C ALA A 464 -15.41 22.97 -6.36
N ALA A 465 -15.33 24.08 -7.10
CA ALA A 465 -14.26 25.06 -6.98
C ALA A 465 -14.29 25.77 -5.61
N ALA A 466 -15.47 26.18 -5.14
CA ALA A 466 -15.64 26.79 -3.81
C ALA A 466 -15.24 25.84 -2.68
N ARG A 467 -15.67 24.57 -2.76
CA ARG A 467 -15.26 23.49 -1.84
C ARG A 467 -13.74 23.39 -1.76
N ARG A 468 -13.07 23.39 -2.92
CA ARG A 468 -11.61 23.32 -3.02
C ARG A 468 -10.92 24.57 -2.46
N SER A 469 -11.42 25.77 -2.76
CA SER A 469 -10.80 27.02 -2.28
C SER A 469 -10.95 27.23 -0.77
N MET A 470 -12.03 26.72 -0.18
CA MET A 470 -12.26 26.76 1.26
C MET A 470 -11.53 25.65 2.03
N GLY A 471 -10.89 24.70 1.32
CA GLY A 471 -10.23 23.56 1.95
C GLY A 471 -11.20 22.57 2.60
N VAL A 472 -12.43 22.46 2.11
CA VAL A 472 -13.40 21.47 2.60
C VAL A 472 -12.97 20.08 2.13
N GLU A 473 -12.63 19.21 3.09
CA GLU A 473 -12.04 17.87 2.81
C GLU A 473 -13.08 16.74 2.62
N THR A 474 -14.37 17.07 2.61
CA THR A 474 -15.45 16.13 2.24
C THR A 474 -15.68 16.11 0.73
N ALA A 475 -16.28 15.04 0.24
CA ALA A 475 -16.75 14.92 -1.14
C ALA A 475 -18.01 15.76 -1.38
N LEU A 476 -18.21 16.16 -2.62
CA LEU A 476 -19.44 16.73 -3.14
C LEU A 476 -20.21 15.61 -3.86
N LEU A 477 -21.38 15.24 -3.36
CA LEU A 477 -22.22 14.22 -3.97
C LEU A 477 -23.27 14.87 -4.89
N ILE A 478 -23.17 14.57 -6.18
CA ILE A 478 -24.09 15.06 -7.21
C ILE A 478 -25.05 13.94 -7.58
N CYS A 479 -26.31 14.13 -7.22
CA CYS A 479 -27.37 13.17 -7.42
C CYS A 479 -28.15 13.48 -8.69
N ASN A 480 -27.91 12.70 -9.74
CA ASN A 480 -28.55 12.80 -11.04
C ASN A 480 -29.70 11.77 -11.16
N PRO A 481 -30.96 12.22 -11.26
CA PRO A 481 -32.08 11.31 -11.41
C PRO A 481 -31.99 10.51 -12.71
N ILE A 482 -32.39 9.24 -12.65
CA ILE A 482 -32.60 8.45 -13.87
C ILE A 482 -33.65 9.12 -14.75
N ALA A 483 -33.51 9.02 -16.07
CA ALA A 483 -34.47 9.56 -17.01
C ALA A 483 -35.87 8.95 -16.78
N PRO A 484 -36.97 9.74 -16.82
CA PRO A 484 -38.31 9.25 -16.48
C PRO A 484 -38.79 8.06 -17.32
N ASP A 485 -38.36 7.95 -18.56
CA ASP A 485 -38.68 6.86 -19.50
C ASP A 485 -37.92 5.56 -19.19
N ALA A 486 -36.79 5.65 -18.51
CA ALA A 486 -36.01 4.50 -18.03
C ALA A 486 -36.25 4.19 -16.53
N ALA A 487 -36.99 5.05 -15.83
CA ALA A 487 -37.26 4.92 -14.40
C ALA A 487 -38.22 3.78 -14.08
N MET A 488 -38.05 3.17 -12.91
CA MET A 488 -38.97 2.18 -12.37
C MET A 488 -39.88 2.79 -11.31
N ASP A 489 -41.10 2.26 -11.21
CA ASP A 489 -42.00 2.59 -10.12
C ASP A 489 -41.40 2.19 -8.77
N ARG A 490 -41.42 3.12 -7.82
CA ARG A 490 -40.81 2.94 -6.50
C ARG A 490 -41.45 1.79 -5.71
N ALA A 491 -42.77 1.63 -5.78
CA ALA A 491 -43.46 0.56 -5.07
C ALA A 491 -43.09 -0.80 -5.66
N VAL A 492 -42.98 -0.90 -7.00
CA VAL A 492 -42.52 -2.11 -7.69
C VAL A 492 -41.09 -2.48 -7.28
N VAL A 493 -40.18 -1.50 -7.23
CA VAL A 493 -38.79 -1.73 -6.78
C VAL A 493 -38.77 -2.17 -5.31
N ALA A 494 -39.52 -1.50 -4.43
CA ALA A 494 -39.57 -1.84 -3.01
C ALA A 494 -40.09 -3.27 -2.77
N GLU A 495 -41.15 -3.68 -3.46
CA GLU A 495 -41.68 -5.05 -3.36
C GLU A 495 -40.64 -6.09 -3.84
N ALA A 496 -39.96 -5.81 -4.95
CA ALA A 496 -38.92 -6.69 -5.47
C ALA A 496 -37.71 -6.79 -4.51
N VAL A 497 -37.27 -5.68 -3.91
CA VAL A 497 -36.21 -5.66 -2.90
C VAL A 497 -36.60 -6.48 -1.68
N GLN A 498 -37.82 -6.32 -1.14
CA GLN A 498 -38.30 -7.12 -0.01
C GLN A 498 -38.32 -8.62 -0.31
N ARG A 499 -38.69 -9.03 -1.54
CA ARG A 499 -38.59 -10.44 -1.96
C ARG A 499 -37.14 -10.92 -1.96
N CYS A 500 -36.22 -10.09 -2.42
CA CYS A 500 -34.80 -10.41 -2.47
C CYS A 500 -34.13 -10.44 -1.09
N GLU A 501 -34.54 -9.58 -0.16
CA GLU A 501 -34.07 -9.61 1.23
C GLU A 501 -34.50 -10.88 1.96
N ARG A 502 -35.72 -11.38 1.71
CA ARG A 502 -36.15 -12.69 2.22
C ARG A 502 -35.27 -13.83 1.70
N ARG A 503 -35.02 -13.86 0.38
CA ARG A 503 -34.11 -14.83 -0.22
C ARG A 503 -32.69 -14.73 0.36
N LEU A 504 -32.18 -13.52 0.55
CA LEU A 504 -30.86 -13.27 1.15
C LEU A 504 -30.76 -13.85 2.57
N TYR A 505 -31.82 -13.67 3.38
CA TYR A 505 -31.91 -14.25 4.71
C TYR A 505 -31.94 -15.78 4.66
N ASP A 506 -32.80 -16.36 3.83
CA ASP A 506 -32.93 -17.82 3.68
C ASP A 506 -31.63 -18.48 3.21
N GLU A 507 -30.90 -17.82 2.30
CA GLU A 507 -29.61 -18.26 1.76
C GLU A 507 -28.41 -17.87 2.64
N HIS A 508 -28.65 -17.20 3.78
CA HIS A 508 -27.62 -16.78 4.75
C HIS A 508 -26.49 -15.93 4.14
N VAL A 509 -26.81 -15.09 3.14
CA VAL A 509 -25.82 -14.26 2.45
C VAL A 509 -25.48 -13.04 3.29
N THR A 510 -24.20 -12.84 3.60
CA THR A 510 -23.73 -11.76 4.48
C THR A 510 -22.50 -11.04 3.94
N GLY A 511 -22.22 -9.85 4.49
CA GLY A 511 -21.04 -9.05 4.18
C GLY A 511 -20.97 -8.61 2.71
N LYS A 512 -19.79 -8.77 2.08
CA LYS A 512 -19.53 -8.23 0.72
C LYS A 512 -20.39 -8.86 -0.38
N ALA A 513 -21.01 -10.02 -0.11
CA ALA A 513 -21.86 -10.74 -1.05
C ALA A 513 -23.30 -10.20 -1.09
N VAL A 514 -23.71 -9.37 -0.14
CA VAL A 514 -25.09 -8.83 -0.03
C VAL A 514 -25.48 -8.02 -1.26
N THR A 515 -24.71 -6.97 -1.61
CA THR A 515 -25.06 -6.10 -2.74
C THR A 515 -25.12 -6.85 -4.08
N PRO A 516 -24.11 -7.67 -4.48
CA PRO A 516 -24.18 -8.41 -5.73
C PRO A 516 -25.38 -9.37 -5.78
N PHE A 517 -25.67 -10.05 -4.67
CA PHE A 517 -26.82 -10.94 -4.57
C PHE A 517 -28.14 -10.18 -4.78
N LEU A 518 -28.34 -9.07 -4.06
CA LEU A 518 -29.59 -8.30 -4.15
C LEU A 518 -29.79 -7.70 -5.55
N LEU A 519 -28.73 -7.23 -6.21
CA LEU A 519 -28.83 -6.72 -7.58
C LEU A 519 -29.17 -7.82 -8.59
N SER A 520 -28.56 -9.01 -8.45
CA SER A 520 -28.89 -10.16 -9.30
C SER A 520 -30.33 -10.61 -9.10
N CYS A 521 -30.76 -10.75 -7.85
CA CYS A 521 -32.14 -11.10 -7.53
C CYS A 521 -33.14 -10.05 -8.04
N LEU A 522 -32.79 -8.75 -7.94
CA LEU A 522 -33.65 -7.68 -8.45
C LEU A 522 -33.80 -7.75 -9.97
N ALA A 523 -32.72 -8.04 -10.70
CA ALA A 523 -32.76 -8.28 -12.14
C ALA A 523 -33.69 -9.44 -12.50
N GLU A 524 -33.58 -10.58 -11.80
CA GLU A 524 -34.48 -11.72 -11.96
C GLU A 524 -35.93 -11.36 -11.66
N ALA A 525 -36.19 -10.72 -10.51
CA ALA A 525 -37.53 -10.40 -10.01
C ALA A 525 -38.27 -9.36 -10.85
N THR A 526 -37.55 -8.62 -11.70
CA THR A 526 -38.08 -7.57 -12.57
C THR A 526 -38.01 -7.94 -14.05
N GLY A 527 -37.68 -9.19 -14.39
CA GLY A 527 -37.55 -9.64 -15.77
C GLY A 527 -36.49 -8.88 -16.58
N GLY A 528 -35.46 -8.36 -15.91
CA GLY A 528 -34.40 -7.55 -16.51
C GLY A 528 -34.64 -6.04 -16.56
N ALA A 529 -35.83 -5.53 -16.21
CA ALA A 529 -36.12 -4.10 -16.26
C ALA A 529 -35.18 -3.26 -15.36
N SER A 530 -34.86 -3.77 -14.15
CA SER A 530 -33.90 -3.11 -13.26
C SER A 530 -32.48 -3.08 -13.80
N LEU A 531 -32.09 -4.07 -14.61
CA LEU A 531 -30.80 -4.10 -15.27
C LEU A 531 -30.72 -3.03 -16.35
N GLU A 532 -31.76 -2.90 -17.20
CA GLU A 532 -31.79 -1.85 -18.23
C GLU A 532 -31.79 -0.45 -17.64
N ALA A 533 -32.59 -0.22 -16.57
CA ALA A 533 -32.59 1.03 -15.84
C ALA A 533 -31.21 1.36 -15.24
N ASN A 534 -30.54 0.37 -14.63
CA ASN A 534 -29.18 0.51 -14.11
C ASN A 534 -28.16 0.86 -15.21
N ILE A 535 -28.31 0.27 -16.40
CA ILE A 535 -27.44 0.59 -17.55
C ILE A 535 -27.68 2.02 -18.04
N ALA A 536 -28.94 2.45 -18.13
CA ALA A 536 -29.30 3.79 -18.57
C ALA A 536 -28.72 4.86 -17.63
N LEU A 537 -28.91 4.70 -16.32
CA LEU A 537 -28.38 5.65 -15.33
C LEU A 537 -26.85 5.68 -15.29
N LEU A 538 -26.17 4.54 -15.50
CA LEU A 538 -24.70 4.49 -15.51
C LEU A 538 -24.11 5.35 -16.62
N ILE A 539 -24.70 5.26 -17.81
CA ILE A 539 -24.26 6.02 -18.98
C ILE A 539 -24.60 7.50 -18.82
N ALA A 540 -25.78 7.82 -18.29
CA ALA A 540 -26.18 9.20 -18.01
C ALA A 540 -25.27 9.87 -16.97
N ASN A 541 -24.87 9.15 -15.92
CA ASN A 541 -23.96 9.66 -14.90
C ASN A 541 -22.54 9.86 -15.46
N ALA A 542 -22.06 8.95 -16.32
CA ALA A 542 -20.78 9.10 -17.00
C ALA A 542 -20.75 10.34 -17.92
N ALA A 543 -21.84 10.56 -18.67
CA ALA A 543 -22.03 11.75 -19.49
C ALA A 543 -22.00 13.04 -18.66
N LEU A 544 -22.85 13.14 -17.63
CA LEU A 544 -22.90 14.32 -16.78
C LEU A 544 -21.57 14.59 -16.06
N ALA A 545 -20.89 13.55 -15.59
CA ALA A 545 -19.58 13.69 -14.97
C ALA A 545 -18.53 14.27 -15.93
N ALA A 546 -18.58 13.92 -17.21
CA ALA A 546 -17.70 14.50 -18.21
C ALA A 546 -18.01 15.99 -18.44
N ASP A 547 -19.29 16.36 -18.55
CA ASP A 547 -19.70 17.76 -18.69
C ASP A 547 -19.22 18.60 -17.49
N ILE A 548 -19.36 18.07 -16.26
CA ILE A 548 -18.86 18.71 -15.03
C ILE A 548 -17.33 18.83 -15.04
N ALA A 549 -16.62 17.77 -15.43
CA ALA A 549 -15.15 17.78 -15.48
C ALA A 549 -14.62 18.82 -16.47
N VAL A 550 -15.26 18.95 -17.62
CA VAL A 550 -14.94 19.96 -18.65
C VAL A 550 -15.19 21.37 -18.10
N ALA A 551 -16.35 21.63 -17.50
CA ALA A 551 -16.67 22.92 -16.88
C ALA A 551 -15.67 23.29 -15.76
N PHE A 552 -15.31 22.32 -14.92
CA PHE A 552 -14.34 22.52 -13.84
C PHE A 552 -12.92 22.83 -14.37
N ALA A 553 -12.48 22.16 -15.44
CA ALA A 553 -11.20 22.42 -16.08
C ALA A 553 -11.16 23.83 -16.70
N ALA A 554 -12.24 24.25 -17.36
CA ALA A 554 -12.35 25.59 -17.96
C ALA A 554 -12.26 26.70 -16.89
N GLY A 555 -12.97 26.56 -15.77
CA GLY A 555 -12.94 27.53 -14.66
C GLY A 555 -11.56 27.74 -14.04
N ASN A 556 -10.72 26.69 -13.98
CA ASN A 556 -9.35 26.79 -13.46
C ASN A 556 -8.40 27.56 -14.40
N THR A 557 -8.59 27.46 -15.72
CA THR A 557 -7.77 28.21 -16.69
C THR A 557 -8.05 29.72 -16.67
N GLY A 558 -9.30 30.13 -16.42
CA GLY A 558 -9.69 31.54 -16.34
C GLY A 558 -9.15 32.28 -15.11
N ASN A 559 -8.98 31.59 -13.97
CA ASN A 559 -8.43 32.19 -12.75
C ASN A 559 -6.90 32.32 -12.76
N ALA A 560 -6.17 31.43 -13.46
CA ALA A 560 -4.72 31.53 -13.60
C ALA A 560 -4.27 32.77 -14.40
N GLY A 561 -5.09 33.23 -15.36
CA GLY A 561 -4.83 34.44 -16.15
C GLY A 561 -5.17 35.78 -15.46
N ARG A 562 -5.85 35.76 -14.30
CA ARG A 562 -6.22 36.96 -13.53
C ARG A 562 -5.32 37.23 -12.31
N ALA A 563 -4.40 36.31 -12.02
CA ALA A 563 -3.44 36.41 -10.91
C ALA A 563 -2.00 36.75 -11.36
N GLY A 564 -1.83 37.18 -12.62
CA GLY A 564 -0.56 37.59 -13.21
C GLY A 564 -0.35 39.09 -13.22
#